data_AF-A0A9C9W595-F1
#
_entry.id   AF-A0A9C9W595-F1
#
_cell.length_a   1.000
_cell.length_b   1.000
_cell.length_c   1.000
_cell.angle_alpha   90.00
_cell.angle_beta   90.00
_cell.angle_gamma   90.00
#
_symmetry.space_group_name_H-M   'P 1'
#
loop_
_entity.id
_entity.type
_entity.pdbx_description
1 polymer ?
#
loop_
_entity_poly.entity_id
_entity_poly.type
_entity_poly.pdbx_seq_one_letter_code
_entity_poly.pdbx_strand_id
1 'polypeptide(L)' 'MDAIQLGIFASRISAVCDEMGAVLRRTAFSPNIRDRLDYSCAVFDPHGHLCAQA' A
#
# COMPACT_ATOMS: atom_id res chain seq x y z
N MET A 1 9.77 19.19 -7.76
CA MET A 1 8.43 19.20 -7.14
C MET A 1 8.44 20.27 -6.08
N ASP A 2 7.39 21.07 -6.01
CA ASP A 2 7.13 21.87 -4.81
C ASP A 2 6.54 20.98 -3.68
N ALA A 3 6.38 21.57 -2.49
CA ALA A 3 5.88 20.85 -1.32
C ALA A 3 4.43 20.36 -1.49
N ILE A 4 3.61 21.07 -2.26
CA ILE A 4 2.21 20.70 -2.49
C ILE A 4 2.15 19.48 -3.41
N GLN A 5 2.89 19.51 -4.51
CA GLN A 5 3.00 18.39 -5.45
C GLN A 5 3.52 17.13 -4.77
N LEU A 6 4.54 17.27 -3.90
CA LEU A 6 5.08 16.15 -3.13
C LEU A 6 4.04 15.57 -2.16
N GLY A 7 3.29 16.43 -1.46
CA GLY A 7 2.22 16.00 -0.57
C GLY A 7 1.11 15.23 -1.29
N ILE A 8 0.69 15.71 -2.47
CA ILE A 8 -0.30 15.02 -3.32
C ILE A 8 0.24 13.68 -3.82
N PHE A 9 1.51 13.62 -4.22
CA PHE A 9 2.13 12.38 -4.65
C PHE A 9 2.16 11.35 -3.51
N ALA A 10 2.62 11.76 -2.32
CA ALA A 10 2.69 10.88 -1.15
C ALA A 10 1.31 10.33 -0.76
N SER A 11 0.27 11.18 -0.73
CA SER A 11 -1.09 10.72 -0.37
C SER A 11 -1.65 9.73 -1.39
N ARG A 12 -1.40 9.94 -2.69
CA ARG A 12 -1.85 9.03 -3.74
C ARG A 12 -1.15 7.67 -3.66
N ILE A 13 0.15 7.63 -3.41
CA ILE A 13 0.89 6.37 -3.30
C ILE A 13 0.49 5.61 -2.03
N SER A 14 0.22 6.31 -0.93
CA SER A 14 -0.36 5.69 0.28
C SER A 14 -1.73 5.06 -0.01
N ALA A 15 -2.62 5.80 -0.67
CA ALA A 15 -3.96 5.29 -1.02
C ALA A 15 -3.90 4.05 -1.94
N VAL A 16 -2.89 3.95 -2.82
CA VAL A 16 -2.66 2.74 -3.62
C VAL A 16 -2.35 1.54 -2.73
N CYS A 17 -1.52 1.69 -1.68
CA CYS A 17 -1.21 0.61 -0.76
C CYS A 17 -2.45 0.15 0.02
N ASP A 18 -3.31 1.10 0.44
CA ASP A 18 -4.56 0.80 1.14
C ASP A 18 -5.51 -0.02 0.25
N GLU A 19 -5.71 0.39 -1.01
CA GLU A 19 -6.55 -0.33 -1.96
C GLU A 19 -5.99 -1.71 -2.30
N MET A 20 -4.67 -1.85 -2.46
CA MET A 20 -4.02 -3.15 -2.61
C MET A 20 -4.37 -4.07 -1.43
N GLY A 21 -4.25 -3.58 -0.20
CA GLY A 21 -4.57 -4.33 1.01
C GLY A 21 -6.04 -4.71 1.10
N ALA A 22 -6.94 -3.78 0.75
CA ALA A 22 -8.38 -4.02 0.74
C ALA A 22 -8.77 -5.11 -0.26
N VAL A 23 -8.23 -5.06 -1.49
CA VAL A 23 -8.48 -6.07 -2.53
C VAL A 23 -7.91 -7.43 -2.12
N LEU A 24 -6.68 -7.45 -1.60
CA LEU A 24 -6.03 -8.68 -1.14
C LEU A 24 -6.87 -9.36 -0.05
N ARG A 25 -7.26 -8.61 0.99
CA ARG A 25 -8.09 -9.14 2.08
C ARG A 25 -9.43 -9.66 1.58
N ARG A 26 -10.10 -8.93 0.68
CA ARG A 26 -11.45 -9.26 0.19
C ARG A 26 -11.46 -10.52 -0.67
N THR A 27 -10.34 -10.83 -1.31
CA THR A 27 -10.22 -11.98 -2.23
C THR A 27 -9.48 -13.17 -1.60
N ALA A 28 -8.88 -13.01 -0.41
CA ALA A 28 -8.11 -14.05 0.23
C ALA A 28 -8.96 -15.19 0.81
N PHE A 29 -8.57 -16.42 0.47
CA PHE A 29 -9.07 -17.63 1.12
C PHE A 29 -8.35 -17.96 2.43
N SER A 30 -7.10 -17.51 2.59
CA SER A 30 -6.29 -17.77 3.78
C SER A 30 -6.86 -17.00 4.99
N PRO A 31 -7.19 -17.68 6.11
CA PRO A 31 -7.62 -17.00 7.33
C PRO A 31 -6.52 -16.13 7.92
N ASN A 32 -5.24 -16.41 7.65
CA ASN A 32 -4.15 -15.52 8.06
C ASN A 32 -4.28 -14.14 7.41
N ILE A 33 -4.68 -14.08 6.14
CA ILE A 33 -4.86 -12.80 5.43
C ILE A 33 -6.24 -12.20 5.73
N ARG A 34 -7.32 -12.97 5.56
CA ARG A 34 -8.70 -12.46 5.65
C ARG A 34 -9.10 -12.07 7.07
N ASP A 35 -8.73 -12.91 8.04
CA ASP A 35 -9.24 -12.87 9.41
C ASP A 35 -8.18 -12.32 10.39
N ARG A 36 -6.91 -12.75 10.25
CA ARG A 36 -5.81 -12.30 11.11
C ARG A 36 -5.08 -11.05 10.63
N LEU A 37 -5.35 -10.60 9.39
CA LEU A 37 -4.69 -9.45 8.77
C LEU A 37 -3.16 -9.54 8.76
N ASP A 38 -2.64 -10.77 8.62
CA ASP A 38 -1.22 -11.07 8.56
C ASP A 38 -0.72 -10.89 7.12
N TYR A 39 -0.66 -9.62 6.70
CA TYR A 39 -0.14 -9.18 5.40
C TYR A 39 0.26 -7.70 5.48
N SER A 40 1.05 -7.26 4.50
CA SER A 40 1.33 -5.84 4.26
C SER A 40 1.36 -5.58 2.76
N CYS A 41 1.00 -4.36 2.35
CA CYS A 41 1.13 -3.91 0.96
C CYS A 41 2.15 -2.78 0.90
N ALA A 42 3.07 -2.82 -0.06
CA ALA A 42 4.12 -1.81 -0.19
C ALA A 42 4.44 -1.49 -1.65
N VAL A 43 4.78 -0.23 -1.91
CA VAL A 43 5.25 0.26 -3.20
C VAL A 43 6.72 0.65 -3.06
N PHE A 44 7.53 0.20 -4.01
CA PHE A 44 8.97 0.47 -4.05
C PHE A 44 9.35 1.20 -5.34
N ASP A 45 10.39 2.02 -5.29
CA ASP A 45 10.99 2.61 -6.48
C ASP A 45 11.88 1.58 -7.23
N PRO A 46 12.36 1.89 -8.45
CA PRO A 46 13.24 0.99 -9.21
C PRO A 46 14.58 0.65 -8.52
N HIS A 47 14.96 1.37 -7.47
CA HIS A 47 16.16 1.12 -6.67
C HIS A 47 15.88 0.29 -5.40
N GLY A 48 14.60 -0.03 -5.14
CA GLY A 48 14.16 -0.80 -3.98
C GLY A 48 13.88 0.06 -2.74
N HIS A 49 13.79 1.38 -2.85
CA HIS A 49 13.41 2.22 -1.72
C HIS A 49 11.91 2.18 -1.49
N LEU A 50 11.51 2.06 -0.22
CA LEU A 50 10.10 2.08 0.19
C LEU A 50 9.49 3.46 -0.06
N CYS A 51 8.45 3.50 -0.89
CA CYS A 51 7.70 4.71 -1.20
C CYS A 51 6.46 4.87 -0.30
N ALA A 52 5.73 3.77 -0.05
CA ALA A 52 4.63 3.70 0.93
C ALA A 52 4.34 2.25 1.32
N GLN A 53 3.60 2.10 2.43
CA GLN A 53 3.10 0.82 2.93
C GLN A 53 1.75 0.98 3.63
N ALA A 54 0.98 -0.11 3.69
CA ALA A 54 -0.28 -0.25 4.44
C ALA A 54 -0.36 -1.61 5.14
#